data_AF-A0A957HR42-F1
#
_entry.id   AF-A0A957HR42-F1
#
_cell.length_a   1.000
_cell.length_b   1.000
_cell.length_c   1.000
_cell.angle_alpha   90.00
_cell.angle_beta   90.00
_cell.angle_gamma   90.00
#
_symmetry.space_group_name_H-M   'P 1'
#
loop_
_entity.id
_entity.type
_entity.pdbx_description
1 polymer ?
#
loop_
_entity_poly.entity_id
_entity_poly.type
_entity_poly.pdbx_seq_one_letter_code
_entity_poly.pdbx_strand_id
1 'polypeptide(L)'
;GFTLIPFAQTAVAIAVYILITNFGMSLFRSPTVAWLGDLYPPQQRSKANGIINLMGGVGGLLAFFGGGYLFDAVGRSAPFIGGAILLIAAALTAVFGVKEPHEIMLEEKPEQAGVLANLKTVFANQDKSGLYVLFGILFWFMAFNAVEAGLSSFAVFTLGISAGQASIYAGAVTITFILFALPAGLLGTKYGRRQIILIGL
;
A
#
# COMPACT_ATOMS: atom_id res chain seq x y z
N GLY A 1 16.08 -8.01 6.34
CA GLY A 1 15.69 -8.07 4.92
C GLY A 1 15.98 -6.74 4.24
N PHE A 2 15.17 -5.72 4.54
CA PHE A 2 15.16 -4.44 3.83
C PHE A 2 16.52 -3.74 3.70
N THR A 3 17.27 -3.60 4.79
CA THR A 3 18.61 -2.95 4.79
C THR A 3 19.69 -3.74 4.05
N LEU A 4 19.48 -5.04 3.82
CA LEU A 4 20.46 -5.93 3.17
C LEU A 4 20.30 -5.96 1.64
N ILE A 5 19.16 -5.50 1.12
CA ILE A 5 18.86 -5.41 -0.33
C ILE A 5 19.98 -4.71 -1.13
N PRO A 6 20.49 -3.52 -0.75
CA PRO A 6 21.51 -2.82 -1.54
C PRO A 6 22.87 -3.54 -1.56
N PHE A 7 23.11 -4.49 -0.64
CA PHE A 7 24.35 -5.25 -0.53
C PHE A 7 24.27 -6.63 -1.21
N ALA A 8 23.13 -6.97 -1.80
CA ALA A 8 22.97 -8.24 -2.50
C ALA A 8 23.80 -8.27 -3.79
N GLN A 9 24.64 -9.30 -3.92
CA GLN A 9 25.55 -9.49 -5.06
C GLN A 9 24.99 -10.41 -6.15
N THR A 10 23.91 -11.16 -5.85
CA THR A 10 23.28 -12.10 -6.77
C THR A 10 21.77 -11.91 -6.81
N ALA A 11 21.13 -12.28 -7.93
CA ALA A 11 19.68 -12.22 -8.08
C ALA A 11 18.95 -13.05 -7.02
N VAL A 12 19.53 -14.20 -6.63
CA VAL A 12 18.98 -15.06 -5.57
C VAL A 12 19.03 -14.36 -4.21
N ALA A 13 20.13 -13.68 -3.88
CA ALA A 13 20.24 -12.91 -2.64
C ALA A 13 19.22 -11.77 -2.60
N ILE A 14 19.01 -11.06 -3.72
CA ILE A 14 17.96 -10.03 -3.84
C ILE A 14 16.59 -10.64 -3.56
N ALA A 15 16.26 -11.76 -4.21
CA ALA A 15 14.98 -12.44 -4.03
C ALA A 15 14.75 -12.87 -2.58
N VAL A 16 15.75 -13.44 -1.91
CA VAL A 16 15.67 -13.84 -0.49
C VAL A 16 15.45 -12.63 0.42
N TYR A 17 16.19 -11.53 0.21
CA TYR A 17 16.03 -10.33 1.04
C TYR A 17 14.69 -9.64 0.82
N ILE A 18 14.18 -9.62 -0.41
CA ILE A 18 12.82 -9.16 -0.74
C ILE A 18 11.78 -10.06 -0.08
N LEU A 19 11.95 -11.39 -0.10
CA LEU A 19 11.03 -12.32 0.55
C LEU A 19 10.94 -12.07 2.06
N ILE A 20 12.09 -11.94 2.74
CA ILE A 20 12.15 -11.64 4.18
C ILE A 20 11.45 -10.30 4.48
N THR A 21 11.66 -9.30 3.61
CA THR A 21 11.02 -7.98 3.76
C THR A 21 9.51 -8.07 3.61
N ASN A 22 9.02 -8.79 2.58
CA ASN A 22 7.59 -8.99 2.37
C ASN A 22 6.94 -9.76 3.52
N PHE A 23 7.61 -10.79 4.03
CA PHE A 23 7.13 -11.53 5.19
C PHE A 23 6.96 -10.63 6.43
N GLY A 24 7.95 -9.77 6.70
CA GLY A 24 7.85 -8.76 7.76
C GLY A 24 6.68 -7.78 7.55
N MET A 25 6.48 -7.30 6.32
CA MET A 25 5.34 -6.43 5.99
C MET A 25 3.99 -7.15 6.19
N SER A 26 3.88 -8.41 5.79
CA SER A 26 2.65 -9.21 5.98
C SER A 26 2.30 -9.37 7.45
N LEU A 27 3.29 -9.60 8.32
CA LEU A 27 3.10 -9.72 9.76
C LEU A 27 2.62 -8.42 10.40
N PHE A 28 3.02 -7.25 9.90
CA PHE A 28 2.58 -5.96 10.42
C PHE A 28 1.23 -5.52 9.87
N ARG A 29 0.99 -5.73 8.57
CA ARG A 29 -0.19 -5.22 7.86
C ARG A 29 -1.48 -5.86 8.35
N SER A 30 -1.49 -7.18 8.55
CA SER A 30 -2.72 -7.89 8.94
C SER A 30 -3.22 -7.47 10.34
N PRO A 31 -2.38 -7.42 11.40
CA PRO A 31 -2.79 -6.91 12.70
C PRO A 31 -3.21 -5.45 12.66
N THR A 32 -2.52 -4.59 11.89
CA THR A 32 -2.88 -3.16 11.79
C THR A 32 -4.30 -2.95 11.25
N VAL A 33 -4.70 -3.74 10.24
CA VAL A 33 -6.06 -3.66 9.69
C VAL A 33 -7.09 -4.23 10.66
N ALA A 34 -6.76 -5.30 11.38
CA ALA A 34 -7.64 -5.84 12.44
C ALA A 34 -7.84 -4.83 13.58
N TRP A 35 -6.74 -4.21 14.02
CA TRP A 35 -6.72 -3.22 15.08
C TRP A 35 -7.58 -1.99 14.77
N LEU A 36 -7.66 -1.58 13.50
CA LEU A 36 -8.60 -0.54 13.06
C LEU A 36 -10.07 -0.94 13.31
N GLY A 37 -10.40 -2.20 13.05
CA GLY A 37 -11.74 -2.75 13.25
C GLY A 37 -12.14 -2.76 14.72
N ASP A 38 -11.17 -2.95 15.60
CA ASP A 38 -11.34 -2.99 17.05
C ASP A 38 -11.42 -1.58 17.68
N LEU A 39 -10.75 -0.57 17.09
CA LEU A 39 -10.73 0.81 17.60
C LEU A 39 -11.91 1.68 17.15
N TYR A 40 -12.49 1.42 15.97
CA TYR A 40 -13.51 2.31 15.37
C TYR A 40 -14.85 1.62 15.09
N PRO A 41 -15.98 2.27 15.43
CA PRO A 41 -17.31 1.76 15.12
C PRO A 41 -17.55 1.71 13.59
N PRO A 42 -18.45 0.83 13.10
CA PRO A 42 -18.64 0.55 11.67
C PRO A 42 -18.84 1.81 10.80
N GLN A 43 -19.55 2.81 11.30
CA GLN A 43 -19.85 4.06 10.58
C GLN A 43 -18.60 4.94 10.36
N GLN A 44 -17.57 4.78 11.20
CA GLN A 44 -16.31 5.53 11.13
C GLN A 44 -15.18 4.76 10.46
N ARG A 45 -15.28 3.41 10.34
CA ARG A 45 -14.25 2.56 9.71
C ARG A 45 -13.85 3.04 8.31
N SER A 46 -14.80 3.50 7.49
CA SER A 46 -14.49 4.03 6.16
C SER A 46 -13.69 5.33 6.19
N LYS A 47 -13.93 6.22 7.17
CA LYS A 47 -13.17 7.47 7.33
C LYS A 47 -11.76 7.17 7.83
N ALA A 48 -11.64 6.28 8.82
CA ALA A 48 -10.36 5.85 9.37
C ALA A 48 -9.49 5.18 8.30
N ASN A 49 -10.06 4.29 7.48
CA ASN A 49 -9.37 3.69 6.34
C ASN A 49 -8.94 4.73 5.29
N GLY A 50 -9.75 5.78 5.06
CA GLY A 50 -9.38 6.91 4.21
C GLY A 50 -8.15 7.67 4.71
N ILE A 51 -8.07 7.92 6.03
CA ILE A 51 -6.90 8.56 6.66
C ILE A 51 -5.66 7.66 6.55
N ILE A 52 -5.80 6.34 6.75
CA ILE A 52 -4.69 5.40 6.56
C ILE A 52 -4.16 5.45 5.13
N ASN A 53 -5.04 5.44 4.13
CA ASN A 53 -4.63 5.54 2.73
C ASN A 53 -3.92 6.88 2.45
N LEU A 54 -4.38 7.97 3.05
CA LEU A 54 -3.71 9.27 2.95
C LEU A 54 -2.31 9.24 3.59
N MET A 55 -2.17 8.68 4.79
CA MET A 55 -0.87 8.52 5.46
C MET A 55 0.08 7.61 4.68
N GLY A 56 -0.44 6.54 4.08
CA GLY A 56 0.31 5.70 3.15
C GLY A 56 0.79 6.48 1.92
N GLY A 57 -0.06 7.35 1.37
CA GLY A 57 0.33 8.27 0.30
C GLY A 57 1.42 9.26 0.70
N VAL A 58 1.29 9.90 1.87
CA VAL A 58 2.32 10.82 2.41
C VAL A 58 3.65 10.08 2.64
N GLY A 59 3.60 8.89 3.24
CA GLY A 59 4.77 8.03 3.42
C GLY A 59 5.40 7.64 2.08
N GLY A 60 4.59 7.33 1.06
CA GLY A 60 5.04 7.08 -0.30
C GLY A 60 5.76 8.29 -0.91
N LEU A 61 5.21 9.50 -0.75
CA LEU A 61 5.90 10.73 -1.20
C LEU A 61 7.24 10.93 -0.50
N LEU A 62 7.28 10.78 0.83
CA LEU A 62 8.54 10.87 1.58
C LEU A 62 9.55 9.81 1.10
N ALA A 63 9.11 8.60 0.79
CA ALA A 63 9.95 7.55 0.26
C ALA A 63 10.47 7.87 -1.16
N PHE A 64 9.61 8.33 -2.07
CA PHE A 64 10.00 8.62 -3.45
C PHE A 64 10.91 9.85 -3.56
N PHE A 65 10.55 10.95 -2.90
CA PHE A 65 11.33 12.20 -2.93
C PHE A 65 12.55 12.13 -2.02
N GLY A 66 12.35 11.77 -0.75
CA GLY A 66 13.42 11.66 0.24
C GLY A 66 14.36 10.52 -0.09
N GLY A 67 13.83 9.34 -0.43
CA GLY A 67 14.65 8.21 -0.88
C GLY A 67 15.37 8.49 -2.20
N GLY A 68 14.71 9.13 -3.17
CA GLY A 68 15.37 9.56 -4.41
C GLY A 68 16.55 10.49 -4.15
N TYR A 69 16.35 11.51 -3.31
CA TYR A 69 17.42 12.44 -2.91
C TYR A 69 18.56 11.74 -2.16
N LEU A 70 18.25 10.87 -1.19
CA LEU A 70 19.26 10.10 -0.45
C LEU A 70 20.07 9.20 -1.39
N PHE A 71 19.42 8.61 -2.40
CA PHE A 71 20.07 7.74 -3.37
C PHE A 71 21.14 8.48 -4.16
N ASP A 72 20.83 9.68 -4.67
CA ASP A 72 21.75 10.47 -5.47
C ASP A 72 22.84 11.14 -4.62
N ALA A 73 22.50 11.60 -3.41
CA ALA A 73 23.43 12.37 -2.56
C ALA A 73 24.43 11.48 -1.79
N VAL A 74 24.00 10.32 -1.29
CA VAL A 74 24.79 9.48 -0.37
C VAL A 74 25.05 8.09 -0.95
N GLY A 75 24.24 7.66 -1.92
CA GLY A 75 24.42 6.40 -2.65
C GLY A 75 23.32 5.39 -2.38
N ARG A 76 23.44 4.24 -3.05
CA ARG A 76 22.41 3.20 -3.15
C ARG A 76 21.86 2.68 -1.82
N SER A 77 22.69 2.61 -0.76
CA SER A 77 22.28 2.09 0.55
C SER A 77 21.54 3.10 1.42
N ALA A 78 21.69 4.39 1.15
CA ALA A 78 21.16 5.45 2.02
C ALA A 78 19.62 5.42 2.17
N PRO A 79 18.81 5.23 1.11
CA PRO A 79 17.36 5.17 1.24
C PRO A 79 16.89 3.99 2.09
N PHE A 80 17.59 2.85 2.03
CA PHE A 80 17.26 1.65 2.79
C PHE A 80 17.57 1.82 4.28
N ILE A 81 18.70 2.46 4.61
CA ILE A 81 19.07 2.77 5.99
C ILE A 81 18.14 3.85 6.56
N GLY A 82 17.89 4.93 5.81
CA GLY A 82 16.97 5.99 6.22
C GLY A 82 15.55 5.48 6.44
N GLY A 83 15.04 4.64 5.54
CA GLY A 83 13.75 3.98 5.68
C GLY A 83 13.68 3.05 6.89
N ALA A 84 14.76 2.33 7.21
CA ALA A 84 14.82 1.48 8.40
C ALA A 84 14.81 2.30 9.70
N ILE A 85 15.52 3.44 9.75
CA ILE A 85 15.49 4.36 10.90
C ILE A 85 14.08 4.92 11.08
N LEU A 86 13.45 5.36 10.00
CA LEU A 86 12.07 5.86 10.02
C LEU A 86 11.09 4.79 10.52
N LEU A 87 11.23 3.56 10.06
CA LEU A 87 10.40 2.44 10.50
C LEU A 87 10.56 2.17 12.00
N ILE A 88 11.80 2.16 12.51
CA ILE A 88 12.07 1.97 13.94
C ILE A 88 11.45 3.13 14.74
N ALA A 89 11.64 4.37 14.30
CA ALA A 89 11.04 5.53 14.94
C ALA A 89 9.51 5.43 14.99
N ALA A 90 8.87 5.05 13.88
CA ALA A 90 7.42 4.84 13.81
C ALA A 90 6.94 3.69 14.71
N ALA A 91 7.72 2.60 14.82
CA ALA A 91 7.40 1.50 15.70
C ALA A 91 7.51 1.90 17.18
N LEU A 92 8.54 2.67 17.56
CA LEU A 92 8.72 3.18 18.92
C LEU A 92 7.61 4.17 19.29
N THR A 93 7.26 5.10 18.39
CA THR A 93 6.14 6.02 18.65
C THR A 93 4.81 5.29 18.78
N ALA A 94 4.60 4.23 18.02
CA ALA A 94 3.42 3.37 18.19
C ALA A 94 3.44 2.69 19.57
N VAL A 95 4.52 2.00 19.94
CA VAL A 95 4.61 1.25 21.20
C VAL A 95 4.48 2.15 22.44
N PHE A 96 5.09 3.33 22.42
CA PHE A 96 5.07 4.24 23.58
C PHE A 96 3.90 5.24 23.58
N GLY A 97 3.41 5.62 22.41
CA GLY A 97 2.39 6.67 22.26
C GLY A 97 0.96 6.15 22.21
N VAL A 98 0.76 4.87 21.86
CA VAL A 98 -0.56 4.28 21.73
C VAL A 98 -0.99 3.69 23.07
N LYS A 99 -2.04 4.25 23.65
CA LYS A 99 -2.76 3.62 24.75
C LYS A 99 -3.80 2.67 24.17
N GLU A 100 -3.65 1.39 24.43
CA GLU A 100 -4.66 0.39 24.08
C GLU A 100 -5.92 0.61 24.94
N PRO A 101 -7.13 0.65 24.34
CA PRO A 101 -8.36 0.67 25.12
C PRO A 101 -8.54 -0.66 25.87
N HIS A 102 -8.79 -0.57 27.18
CA HIS A 102 -8.94 -1.72 28.07
C HIS A 102 -10.20 -2.56 27.81
N GLU A 103 -11.19 -2.03 27.09
CA GLU A 103 -12.39 -2.75 26.70
C GLU A 103 -12.30 -3.13 25.22
N ILE A 104 -11.82 -4.35 24.97
CA ILE A 104 -12.07 -5.02 23.69
C ILE A 104 -13.57 -5.29 23.69
N MET A 105 -14.35 -4.48 22.96
CA MET A 105 -15.75 -4.80 22.70
C MET A 105 -15.75 -6.12 21.93
N LEU A 106 -15.94 -7.22 22.65
CA LEU A 106 -16.22 -8.54 22.10
C LEU A 106 -17.63 -8.48 21.49
N GLU A 107 -17.81 -7.73 20.41
CA GLU A 107 -18.91 -8.00 19.50
C GLU A 107 -18.70 -9.44 19.02
N GLU A 108 -19.70 -10.30 19.20
CA GLU A 108 -19.72 -11.63 18.59
C GLU A 108 -19.42 -11.47 17.11
N LYS A 109 -18.18 -11.80 16.71
CA LYS A 109 -17.80 -11.81 15.31
C LYS A 109 -18.72 -12.83 14.64
N PRO A 110 -19.59 -12.44 13.69
CA PRO A 110 -20.37 -13.42 12.96
C PRO A 110 -19.38 -14.42 12.39
N GLU A 111 -19.65 -15.72 12.56
CA GLU A 111 -18.81 -16.81 12.05
C GLU A 111 -18.41 -16.47 10.62
N GLN A 112 -17.17 -16.02 10.45
CA GLN A 112 -16.66 -15.72 9.13
C GLN A 112 -16.53 -17.06 8.43
N ALA A 113 -17.44 -17.32 7.49
CA ALA A 113 -17.35 -18.49 6.63
C ALA A 113 -15.91 -18.61 6.12
N GLY A 114 -15.33 -19.81 6.21
CA GLY A 114 -13.94 -20.03 5.81
C GLY A 114 -13.68 -19.51 4.39
N VAL A 115 -12.44 -19.10 4.11
CA VAL A 115 -12.05 -18.48 2.83
C VAL A 115 -12.54 -19.29 1.61
N LEU A 116 -12.48 -20.63 1.70
CA LEU A 116 -13.00 -21.55 0.69
C LEU A 116 -14.53 -21.48 0.50
N ALA A 117 -15.29 -21.33 1.59
CA ALA A 117 -16.74 -21.19 1.53
C ALA A 117 -17.13 -19.87 0.87
N ASN A 118 -16.46 -18.77 1.21
CA ASN A 118 -16.67 -17.47 0.56
C ASN A 118 -16.33 -17.50 -0.93
N LEU A 119 -15.24 -18.16 -1.33
CA LEU A 119 -14.91 -18.35 -2.75
C LEU A 119 -16.03 -19.12 -3.46
N LYS A 120 -16.49 -20.23 -2.88
CA LYS A 120 -17.55 -21.05 -3.48
C LYS A 120 -18.85 -20.25 -3.65
N THR A 121 -19.21 -19.41 -2.67
CA THR A 121 -20.39 -18.53 -2.75
C THR A 121 -20.26 -17.49 -3.87
N VAL A 122 -19.09 -16.88 -4.05
CA VAL A 122 -18.85 -15.91 -5.12
C VAL A 122 -18.94 -16.57 -6.50
N PHE A 123 -18.41 -17.78 -6.66
CA PHE A 123 -18.47 -18.51 -7.93
C PHE A 123 -19.84 -19.15 -8.22
N ALA A 124 -20.59 -19.52 -7.19
CA ALA A 124 -21.92 -20.13 -7.31
C ALA A 124 -23.06 -19.09 -7.42
N ASN A 125 -22.78 -17.81 -7.18
CA ASN A 125 -23.76 -16.76 -7.32
C ASN A 125 -24.24 -16.63 -8.78
N GLN A 126 -25.56 -16.57 -8.97
CA GLN A 126 -26.17 -16.42 -10.30
C GLN A 126 -25.83 -15.06 -10.93
N ASP A 127 -25.64 -14.03 -10.11
CA ASP A 127 -25.18 -12.72 -10.55
C ASP A 127 -23.64 -12.69 -10.67
N LYS A 128 -23.16 -12.83 -11.91
CA LYS A 128 -21.73 -12.79 -12.25
C LYS A 128 -21.10 -11.40 -12.15
N SER A 129 -21.87 -10.35 -11.85
CA SER A 129 -21.37 -8.99 -11.72
C SER A 129 -20.23 -8.89 -10.71
N GLY A 130 -20.32 -9.59 -9.58
CA GLY A 130 -19.26 -9.62 -8.57
C GLY A 130 -17.95 -10.23 -9.09
N LEU A 131 -18.04 -11.32 -9.85
CA LEU A 131 -16.88 -11.95 -10.50
C LEU A 131 -16.21 -11.01 -11.51
N TYR A 132 -17.00 -10.32 -12.34
CA TYR A 132 -16.45 -9.37 -13.33
C TYR A 132 -15.75 -8.19 -12.66
N VAL A 133 -16.29 -7.68 -11.54
CA VAL A 133 -15.62 -6.64 -10.74
C VAL A 133 -14.30 -7.16 -10.18
N LEU A 134 -14.26 -8.39 -9.65
CA LEU A 134 -13.02 -9.00 -9.15
C LEU A 134 -11.96 -9.16 -10.25
N PHE A 135 -12.37 -9.61 -11.45
CA PHE A 135 -11.46 -9.67 -12.61
C PHE A 135 -10.99 -8.27 -13.03
N GLY A 136 -11.88 -7.27 -13.05
CA GLY A 136 -11.52 -5.89 -13.36
C GLY A 136 -10.47 -5.34 -12.40
N ILE A 137 -10.65 -5.56 -11.10
CA ILE A 137 -9.67 -5.20 -10.07
C ILE A 137 -8.35 -5.94 -10.30
N LEU A 138 -8.39 -7.25 -10.56
CA LEU A 138 -7.19 -8.06 -10.81
C LEU A 138 -6.39 -7.54 -12.00
N PHE A 139 -7.04 -7.32 -13.15
CA PHE A 139 -6.37 -6.83 -14.36
C PHE A 139 -5.84 -5.41 -14.19
N TRP A 140 -6.59 -4.53 -13.53
CA TRP A 140 -6.13 -3.18 -13.22
C TRP A 140 -4.87 -3.21 -12.34
N PHE A 141 -4.86 -4.02 -11.26
CA PHE A 141 -3.68 -4.16 -10.40
C PHE A 141 -2.50 -4.77 -11.15
N MET A 142 -2.74 -5.76 -12.02
CA MET A 142 -1.69 -6.37 -12.83
C MET A 142 -1.05 -5.35 -13.78
N ALA A 143 -1.86 -4.56 -14.49
CA ALA A 143 -1.38 -3.50 -15.37
C ALA A 143 -0.60 -2.43 -14.59
N PHE A 144 -1.15 -1.98 -13.46
CA PHE A 144 -0.49 -0.98 -12.60
C PHE A 144 0.88 -1.47 -12.09
N ASN A 145 0.95 -2.69 -11.54
CA ASN A 145 2.21 -3.25 -11.02
C ASN A 145 3.24 -3.48 -12.14
N ALA A 146 2.80 -3.87 -13.34
CA ALA A 146 3.68 -4.02 -14.48
C ALA A 146 4.31 -2.69 -14.92
N VAL A 147 3.50 -1.62 -14.98
CA VAL A 147 3.98 -0.27 -15.29
C VAL A 147 4.89 0.25 -14.18
N GLU A 148 4.50 0.12 -12.92
CA GLU A 148 5.26 0.60 -11.77
C GLU A 148 6.66 -0.04 -11.70
N ALA A 149 6.74 -1.36 -11.89
CA ALA A 149 8.02 -2.08 -11.92
C ALA A 149 8.90 -1.68 -13.12
N GLY A 150 8.28 -1.39 -14.27
CA GLY A 150 8.97 -0.99 -15.49
C GLY A 150 9.43 0.48 -15.48
N LEU A 151 8.71 1.36 -14.78
CA LEU A 151 8.87 2.81 -14.84
C LEU A 151 10.29 3.25 -14.46
N SER A 152 10.82 2.73 -13.35
CA SER A 152 12.17 3.07 -12.89
C SER A 152 13.24 2.57 -13.87
N SER A 153 13.08 1.36 -14.41
CA SER A 153 14.02 0.79 -15.39
C SER A 153 14.01 1.58 -16.69
N PHE A 154 12.82 1.92 -17.19
CA PHE A 154 12.66 2.71 -18.41
C PHE A 154 13.26 4.12 -18.26
N ALA A 155 13.03 4.77 -17.12
CA ALA A 155 13.62 6.06 -16.81
C ALA A 155 15.15 6.03 -16.82
N VAL A 156 15.76 5.03 -16.20
CA VAL A 156 17.23 4.96 -16.11
C VAL A 156 17.86 4.51 -17.43
N PHE A 157 17.35 3.44 -18.05
CA PHE A 157 17.99 2.84 -19.23
C PHE A 157 17.63 3.51 -20.56
N THR A 158 16.42 4.09 -20.69
CA THR A 158 15.98 4.71 -21.95
C THR A 158 16.14 6.23 -21.91
N LEU A 159 15.71 6.88 -20.83
CA LEU A 159 15.76 8.34 -20.70
C LEU A 159 17.12 8.86 -20.19
N GLY A 160 17.99 7.97 -19.71
CA GLY A 160 19.33 8.33 -19.22
C GLY A 160 19.32 9.19 -17.96
N ILE A 161 18.20 9.26 -17.26
CA ILE A 161 18.09 10.02 -16.00
C ILE A 161 18.59 9.18 -14.82
N SER A 162 19.09 9.87 -13.78
CA SER A 162 19.57 9.21 -12.57
C SER A 162 18.45 8.42 -11.87
N ALA A 163 18.83 7.41 -11.10
CA ALA A 163 17.86 6.58 -10.38
C ALA A 163 17.10 7.38 -9.30
N GLY A 164 17.72 8.38 -8.67
CA GLY A 164 17.03 9.27 -7.74
C GLY A 164 16.01 10.17 -8.46
N GLN A 165 16.36 10.73 -9.62
CA GLN A 165 15.38 11.45 -10.46
C GLN A 165 14.24 10.55 -10.91
N ALA A 166 14.51 9.32 -11.34
CA ALA A 166 13.47 8.34 -11.69
C ALA A 166 12.50 8.08 -10.54
N SER A 167 13.02 7.95 -9.32
CA SER A 167 12.22 7.83 -8.09
C SER A 167 11.35 9.06 -7.83
N ILE A 168 11.90 10.27 -8.04
CA ILE A 168 11.16 11.53 -7.88
C ILE A 168 10.01 11.63 -8.91
N TYR A 169 10.25 11.24 -10.16
CA TYR A 169 9.21 11.18 -11.20
C TYR A 169 8.11 10.18 -10.85
N ALA A 170 8.45 9.02 -10.30
CA ALA A 170 7.46 8.07 -9.78
C ALA A 170 6.62 8.69 -8.65
N GLY A 171 7.25 9.48 -7.78
CA GLY A 171 6.55 10.25 -6.74
C GLY A 171 5.52 11.25 -7.28
N ALA A 172 5.74 11.84 -8.46
CA ALA A 172 4.76 12.73 -9.09
C ALA A 172 3.44 12.01 -9.43
N VAL A 173 3.49 10.72 -9.79
CA VAL A 173 2.28 9.90 -10.00
C VAL A 173 1.50 9.75 -8.69
N THR A 174 2.21 9.56 -7.57
CA THR A 174 1.59 9.51 -6.23
C THR A 174 0.94 10.85 -5.84
N ILE A 175 1.54 11.99 -6.20
CA ILE A 175 0.93 13.32 -5.95
C ILE A 175 -0.40 13.42 -6.69
N THR A 176 -0.41 13.11 -7.98
CA THR A 176 -1.64 13.11 -8.78
C THR A 176 -2.67 12.18 -8.16
N PHE A 177 -2.28 10.97 -7.75
CA PHE A 177 -3.18 10.05 -7.07
C PHE A 177 -3.80 10.66 -5.80
N ILE A 178 -3.02 11.27 -4.91
CA ILE A 178 -3.53 11.88 -3.67
C ILE A 178 -4.46 13.06 -3.97
N LEU A 179 -4.07 13.92 -4.91
CA LEU A 179 -4.85 15.09 -5.30
C LEU A 179 -6.21 14.71 -5.88
N PHE A 180 -6.28 13.62 -6.66
CA PHE A 180 -7.53 13.15 -7.27
C PHE A 180 -8.32 12.19 -6.36
N ALA A 181 -7.67 11.51 -5.40
CA ALA A 181 -8.34 10.58 -4.49
C ALA A 181 -9.36 11.28 -3.57
N LEU A 182 -9.03 12.47 -3.05
CA LEU A 182 -9.92 13.24 -2.18
C LEU A 182 -11.20 13.70 -2.92
N PRO A 183 -11.11 14.41 -4.07
CA PRO A 183 -12.29 14.75 -4.88
C PRO A 183 -13.07 13.52 -5.32
N ALA A 184 -12.42 12.46 -5.80
CA ALA A 184 -13.08 11.25 -6.24
C ALA A 184 -13.89 10.59 -5.10
N GLY A 185 -13.35 10.58 -3.87
CA GLY A 185 -14.07 10.07 -2.69
C GLY A 185 -15.31 10.89 -2.33
N LEU A 186 -15.20 12.22 -2.38
CA LEU A 186 -16.33 13.12 -2.13
C LEU A 186 -17.41 12.98 -3.21
N LEU A 187 -17.01 12.96 -4.48
CA LEU A 187 -17.89 12.74 -5.62
C LEU A 187 -18.56 11.38 -5.55
N GLY A 188 -17.84 10.32 -5.16
CA GLY A 188 -18.39 8.97 -5.03
C GLY A 188 -19.43 8.85 -3.92
N THR A 189 -19.31 9.67 -2.87
CA THR A 189 -20.29 9.74 -1.78
C THR A 189 -21.53 10.53 -2.18
N LYS A 190 -21.36 11.60 -2.98
CA LYS A 190 -22.46 12.49 -3.41
C LYS A 190 -23.25 11.97 -4.61
N TYR A 191 -22.58 11.38 -5.60
CA TYR A 191 -23.16 10.97 -6.89
C TYR A 191 -23.28 9.45 -7.07
N GLY A 192 -22.82 8.67 -6.08
CA GLY A 192 -22.88 7.22 -6.09
C GLY A 192 -21.61 6.57 -6.66
N ARG A 193 -21.11 5.56 -5.94
CA ARG A 193 -19.80 4.92 -6.20
C ARG A 193 -19.67 4.34 -7.61
N ARG A 194 -20.74 3.73 -8.15
CA ARG A 194 -20.71 3.07 -9.47
C ARG A 194 -20.41 4.04 -10.62
N GLN A 195 -21.03 5.21 -10.63
CA GLN A 195 -20.84 6.18 -11.72
C GLN A 195 -19.43 6.77 -11.71
N ILE A 196 -18.91 7.09 -10.52
CA ILE A 196 -17.55 7.62 -10.39
C ILE A 196 -16.49 6.58 -10.76
N ILE A 197 -16.70 5.30 -10.41
CA ILE A 197 -15.81 4.21 -10.84
C ILE A 197 -15.80 4.10 -12.38
N LEU A 198 -16.95 4.22 -13.04
CA LEU A 198 -17.04 4.16 -14.51
C LEU A 198 -16.40 5.37 -15.21
N ILE A 199 -16.31 6.52 -14.56
CA ILE A 199 -15.63 7.71 -15.11
C ILE A 199 -14.10 7.60 -14.97
N GLY A 200 -13.64 6.90 -13.92
CA GLY A 200 -12.20 6.77 -13.61
C GLY A 200 -11.51 5.55 -14.25
N LEU A 201 -12.27 4.60 -14.79
CA LEU A 201 -11.80 3.45 -15.56
C LEU A 201 -11.63 3.83 -17.03
#